data_AF-T0ZMA5-F1
#
_entry.id   AF-T0ZMA5-F1
#
_cell.length_a   1.000
_cell.length_b   1.000
_cell.length_c   1.000
_cell.angle_alpha   90.00
_cell.angle_beta   90.00
_cell.angle_gamma   90.00
#
_symmetry.space_group_name_H-M   'P 1'
#
loop_
_entity.id
_entity.type
_entity.pdbx_description
1 polymer ?
#
loop_
_entity_poly.entity_id
_entity_poly.type
_entity_poly.pdbx_seq_one_letter_code
_entity_poly.pdbx_strand_id
1 'polypeptide(L)'
;PTVVMQLLDHPDFSRYDMSSVRSVSYGGAPAPPELVRRIRAAFPLAQPGNGYGLTETSAALALNSGPDYVARPTSCGPPVPVCDVAIVPEGYDGPEPPDDRPRGPDVVGELWVRGPNVVRGYWGRPDETATTFTRGWLHTGDLARLDDEGYLYIVDRAKDVIIRGGENVYSVVVEAALFEHPDVADCAVVGLPHSTLGEEVAAVI
;
A
#
# COMPACT_ATOMS: atom_id res chain seq x y z
N PRO A 1 -8.62 -6.69 -2.99
CA PRO A 1 -8.39 -6.67 -4.46
C PRO A 1 -8.85 -7.98 -5.13
N THR A 2 -8.45 -9.14 -4.57
CA THR A 2 -8.73 -10.49 -5.09
C THR A 2 -10.20 -10.75 -5.44
N VAL A 3 -11.14 -10.40 -4.56
CA VAL A 3 -12.58 -10.60 -4.81
C VAL A 3 -13.06 -9.82 -6.05
N VAL A 4 -12.53 -8.61 -6.28
CA VAL A 4 -12.90 -7.80 -7.44
C VAL A 4 -12.35 -8.43 -8.72
N MET A 5 -11.11 -8.95 -8.69
CA MET A 5 -10.53 -9.71 -9.79
C MET A 5 -11.39 -10.95 -10.11
N GLN A 6 -11.69 -11.78 -9.10
CA GLN A 6 -12.53 -12.96 -9.26
C GLN A 6 -13.92 -12.65 -9.83
N LEU A 7 -14.52 -11.53 -9.42
CA LEU A 7 -15.80 -11.09 -9.96
C LEU A 7 -15.69 -10.69 -11.44
N LEU A 8 -14.63 -9.98 -11.82
CA LEU A 8 -14.34 -9.60 -13.20
C LEU A 8 -13.96 -10.81 -14.08
N ASP A 9 -13.35 -11.83 -13.50
CA ASP A 9 -12.93 -13.08 -14.17
C ASP A 9 -14.05 -14.13 -14.21
N HIS A 10 -15.19 -13.88 -13.55
CA HIS A 10 -16.28 -14.85 -13.50
C HIS A 10 -16.85 -15.08 -14.92
N PRO A 11 -16.98 -16.33 -15.39
CA PRO A 11 -17.39 -16.62 -16.77
C PRO A 11 -18.79 -16.08 -17.13
N ASP A 12 -19.65 -15.96 -16.12
CA ASP A 12 -20.99 -15.41 -16.28
C ASP A 12 -21.07 -13.88 -16.10
N PHE A 13 -19.96 -13.16 -15.88
CA PHE A 13 -19.98 -11.72 -15.58
C PHE A 13 -20.79 -10.92 -16.62
N SER A 14 -20.60 -11.23 -17.90
CA SER A 14 -21.29 -10.59 -19.04
C SER A 14 -22.80 -10.87 -19.11
N ARG A 15 -23.31 -11.83 -18.33
CA ARG A 15 -24.74 -12.21 -18.33
C ARG A 15 -25.60 -11.31 -17.43
N TYR A 16 -24.98 -10.46 -16.63
CA TYR A 16 -25.67 -9.60 -15.67
C TYR A 16 -25.57 -8.13 -16.05
N ASP A 17 -26.65 -7.38 -15.82
CA ASP A 17 -26.65 -5.93 -16.00
C ASP A 17 -25.94 -5.24 -14.83
N MET A 18 -24.77 -4.66 -15.12
CA MET A 18 -23.95 -3.92 -14.15
C MET A 18 -24.18 -2.40 -14.18
N SER A 19 -25.16 -1.92 -14.94
CA SER A 19 -25.42 -0.48 -15.15
C SER A 19 -25.84 0.27 -13.89
N SER A 20 -26.29 -0.43 -12.84
CA SER A 20 -26.66 0.17 -11.55
C SER A 20 -25.46 0.39 -10.62
N VAL A 21 -24.30 -0.21 -10.90
CA VAL A 21 -23.10 -0.08 -10.07
C VAL A 21 -22.53 1.34 -10.20
N ARG A 22 -22.17 1.94 -9.06
CA ARG A 22 -21.64 3.33 -8.97
C ARG A 22 -20.27 3.43 -8.34
N SER A 23 -19.83 2.40 -7.61
CA SER A 23 -18.51 2.36 -6.99
C SER A 23 -18.03 0.92 -6.91
N VAL A 24 -16.73 0.72 -7.13
CA VAL A 24 -16.03 -0.53 -6.87
C VAL A 24 -14.77 -0.18 -6.08
N SER A 25 -14.85 -0.37 -4.78
CA SER A 25 -13.75 -0.04 -3.86
C SER A 25 -13.19 -1.30 -3.20
N TYR A 26 -11.90 -1.28 -2.93
CA TYR A 26 -11.19 -2.32 -2.20
C TYR A 26 -10.08 -1.70 -1.34
N GLY A 27 -9.40 -2.52 -0.55
CA GLY A 27 -8.27 -2.10 0.26
C GLY A 27 -7.65 -3.29 0.98
N GLY A 28 -6.69 -3.01 1.85
CA GLY A 28 -6.05 -4.01 2.74
C GLY A 28 -4.98 -4.87 2.10
N ALA A 29 -4.77 -4.80 0.79
CA ALA A 29 -3.64 -5.42 0.09
C ALA A 29 -3.28 -4.60 -1.16
N PRO A 30 -2.03 -4.66 -1.63
CA PRO A 30 -1.62 -4.08 -2.90
C PRO A 30 -2.53 -4.55 -4.04
N ALA A 31 -2.79 -3.67 -4.99
CA ALA A 31 -3.58 -3.98 -6.17
C ALA A 31 -2.80 -3.64 -7.44
N PRO A 32 -2.80 -4.52 -8.45
CA PRO A 32 -2.13 -4.22 -9.70
C PRO A 32 -2.84 -3.04 -10.39
N PRO A 33 -2.11 -2.09 -10.99
CA PRO A 33 -2.69 -0.95 -11.70
C PRO A 33 -3.72 -1.34 -12.77
N GLU A 34 -3.55 -2.52 -13.38
CA GLU A 34 -4.47 -3.05 -14.38
C GLU A 34 -5.89 -3.28 -13.82
N LEU A 35 -6.05 -3.60 -12.52
CA LEU A 35 -7.37 -3.75 -11.91
C LEU A 35 -8.20 -2.47 -12.04
N VAL A 36 -7.58 -1.28 -11.92
CA VAL A 36 -8.27 0.01 -12.10
C VAL A 36 -8.82 0.13 -13.52
N ARG A 37 -8.03 -0.25 -14.53
CA ARG A 37 -8.46 -0.25 -15.93
C ARG A 37 -9.61 -1.21 -16.18
N ARG A 38 -9.48 -2.45 -15.67
CA ARG A 38 -10.51 -3.49 -15.80
C ARG A 38 -11.84 -3.07 -15.17
N ILE A 39 -11.82 -2.43 -13.99
CA ILE A 39 -13.02 -1.92 -13.34
C ILE A 39 -13.72 -0.87 -14.21
N ARG A 40 -12.98 0.08 -14.78
CA ARG A 40 -13.60 1.10 -15.66
C ARG A 40 -14.22 0.51 -16.92
N ALA A 41 -13.59 -0.51 -17.49
CA ALA A 41 -14.11 -1.18 -18.67
C ALA A 41 -15.39 -1.99 -18.36
N ALA A 42 -15.39 -2.69 -17.23
CA ALA A 42 -16.49 -3.56 -16.81
C ALA A 42 -17.68 -2.81 -16.20
N PHE A 43 -17.43 -1.66 -15.57
CA PHE A 43 -18.43 -0.85 -14.87
C PHE A 43 -18.40 0.60 -15.34
N PRO A 44 -19.08 0.95 -16.45
CA PRO A 44 -18.93 2.26 -17.10
C PRO A 44 -19.30 3.47 -16.23
N LEU A 45 -20.21 3.27 -15.26
CA LEU A 45 -20.68 4.30 -14.33
C LEU A 45 -20.02 4.22 -12.95
N ALA A 46 -19.16 3.22 -12.70
CA ALA A 46 -18.53 3.06 -11.41
C ALA A 46 -17.24 3.87 -11.31
N GLN A 47 -17.02 4.45 -10.13
CA GLN A 47 -15.72 5.00 -9.76
C GLN A 47 -14.90 3.91 -9.05
N PRO A 48 -13.66 3.63 -9.49
CA PRO A 48 -12.77 2.75 -8.74
C PRO A 48 -12.34 3.44 -7.45
N GLY A 49 -12.10 2.67 -6.40
CA GLY A 49 -11.57 3.19 -5.13
C GLY A 49 -10.58 2.24 -4.47
N ASN A 50 -9.60 2.81 -3.81
CA ASN A 50 -8.65 2.10 -2.97
C ASN A 50 -8.53 2.79 -1.60
N GLY A 51 -8.26 2.00 -0.57
CA GLY A 51 -7.97 2.48 0.76
C GLY A 51 -6.79 1.76 1.38
N TYR A 52 -5.88 2.52 1.97
CA TYR A 52 -4.79 2.03 2.78
C TYR A 52 -5.04 2.38 4.25
N GLY A 53 -4.79 1.43 5.15
CA GLY A 53 -4.87 1.61 6.58
C GLY A 53 -4.49 0.33 7.30
N LEU A 54 -4.28 0.46 8.61
CA LEU A 54 -3.96 -0.65 9.50
C LEU A 54 -5.08 -0.82 10.53
N THR A 55 -5.05 -1.92 11.28
CA THR A 55 -5.99 -2.11 12.40
C THR A 55 -5.79 -1.00 13.43
N GLU A 56 -4.54 -0.59 13.62
CA GLU A 56 -4.07 0.46 14.51
C GLU A 56 -4.52 1.86 14.08
N THR A 57 -4.97 2.04 12.83
CA THR A 57 -5.57 3.30 12.33
C THR A 57 -7.10 3.27 12.32
N SER A 58 -7.72 2.24 12.92
CA SER A 58 -9.18 2.01 13.04
C SER A 58 -9.96 1.86 11.72
N ALA A 59 -9.48 2.44 10.64
CA ALA A 59 -10.02 2.44 9.28
C ALA A 59 -8.92 2.87 8.30
N ALA A 60 -9.32 3.24 7.08
CA ALA A 60 -8.40 3.80 6.09
C ALA A 60 -7.75 5.11 6.58
N LEU A 61 -6.43 5.16 6.48
CA LEU A 61 -5.60 6.35 6.66
C LEU A 61 -5.49 7.17 5.37
N ALA A 62 -5.46 6.51 4.21
CA ALA A 62 -5.41 7.15 2.90
C ALA A 62 -6.46 6.54 1.99
N LEU A 63 -7.08 7.37 1.16
CA LEU A 63 -8.14 6.97 0.24
C LEU A 63 -7.88 7.55 -1.15
N ASN A 64 -7.90 6.70 -2.16
CA ASN A 64 -7.85 7.12 -3.56
C ASN A 64 -9.15 6.73 -4.24
N SER A 65 -9.75 7.62 -5.02
CA SER A 65 -11.00 7.29 -5.70
C SER A 65 -11.19 8.04 -7.01
N GLY A 66 -12.02 7.46 -7.88
CA GLY A 66 -12.49 8.10 -9.10
C GLY A 66 -11.36 8.59 -10.00
N PRO A 67 -11.45 9.81 -10.57
CA PRO A 67 -10.46 10.32 -11.52
C PRO A 67 -9.02 10.34 -10.98
N ASP A 68 -8.83 10.66 -9.69
CA ASP A 68 -7.50 10.69 -9.08
C ASP A 68 -6.88 9.31 -9.02
N TYR A 69 -7.68 8.28 -8.70
CA TYR A 69 -7.18 6.92 -8.67
C TYR A 69 -6.88 6.38 -10.06
N VAL A 70 -7.68 6.79 -11.06
CA VAL A 70 -7.42 6.45 -12.45
C VAL A 70 -6.14 7.09 -12.97
N ALA A 71 -5.85 8.33 -12.56
CA ALA A 71 -4.62 9.02 -12.92
C ALA A 71 -3.39 8.46 -12.19
N ARG A 72 -3.56 7.97 -10.96
CA ARG A 72 -2.49 7.46 -10.09
C ARG A 72 -2.85 6.07 -9.53
N PRO A 73 -2.90 5.03 -10.38
CA PRO A 73 -3.41 3.71 -10.00
C PRO A 73 -2.52 2.94 -9.02
N THR A 74 -1.27 3.39 -8.86
CA THR A 74 -0.31 2.86 -7.86
C THR A 74 -0.36 3.60 -6.53
N SER A 75 -1.12 4.70 -6.42
CA SER A 75 -1.20 5.49 -5.19
C SER A 75 -2.33 5.02 -4.27
N CYS A 76 -2.08 5.07 -2.97
CA CYS A 76 -3.08 4.92 -1.91
C CYS A 76 -3.95 6.17 -1.73
N GLY A 77 -3.66 7.26 -2.44
CA GLY A 77 -4.37 8.53 -2.34
C GLY A 77 -3.75 9.45 -1.28
N PRO A 78 -4.31 10.66 -1.11
CA PRO A 78 -3.91 11.52 0.00
C PRO A 78 -4.35 10.93 1.36
N PRO A 79 -3.66 11.30 2.45
CA PRO A 79 -4.15 11.03 3.79
C PRO A 79 -5.56 11.60 3.99
N VAL A 80 -6.39 10.86 4.73
CA VAL A 80 -7.72 11.34 5.11
C VAL A 80 -7.62 12.60 5.98
N PRO A 81 -8.65 13.46 5.96
CA PRO A 81 -8.64 14.68 6.77
C PRO A 81 -8.29 14.40 8.23
N VAL A 82 -7.68 15.40 8.87
CA VAL A 82 -7.27 15.40 10.29
C VAL A 82 -6.26 14.29 10.68
N CYS A 83 -5.62 13.65 9.70
CA CYS A 83 -4.49 12.74 9.91
C CYS A 83 -3.20 13.36 9.36
N ASP A 84 -2.20 13.47 10.22
CA ASP A 84 -0.83 13.81 9.84
C ASP A 84 -0.10 12.54 9.41
N VAL A 85 0.73 12.68 8.37
CA VAL A 85 1.66 11.63 7.94
C VAL A 85 3.06 12.20 7.78
N ALA A 86 4.07 11.37 7.98
CA ALA A 86 5.47 11.70 7.73
C ALA A 86 6.18 10.47 7.17
N ILE A 87 7.15 10.71 6.28
CA ILE A 87 8.10 9.69 5.81
C ILE A 87 9.36 9.87 6.65
N VAL A 88 9.66 8.87 7.48
CA VAL A 88 10.76 8.90 8.44
C VAL A 88 11.91 8.04 7.90
N PRO A 89 13.14 8.58 7.78
CA PRO A 89 14.28 7.82 7.27
C PRO A 89 14.56 6.56 8.09
N GLU A 90 15.06 5.52 7.42
CA GLU A 90 15.50 4.30 8.10
C GLU A 90 16.60 4.59 9.13
N GLY A 91 16.53 3.94 10.29
CA GLY A 91 17.48 4.12 11.38
C GLY A 91 17.30 5.41 12.21
N TYR A 92 16.27 6.21 11.94
CA TYR A 92 15.90 7.33 12.79
C TYR A 92 15.42 6.86 14.18
N ASP A 93 15.98 7.43 15.24
CA ASP A 93 15.76 7.02 16.64
C ASP A 93 14.99 8.07 17.48
N GLY A 94 14.56 9.17 16.87
CA GLY A 94 13.80 10.22 17.55
C GLY A 94 12.35 9.81 17.86
N PRO A 95 11.70 10.43 18.86
CA PRO A 95 10.35 10.06 19.28
C PRO A 95 9.23 10.70 18.43
N GLU A 96 9.56 11.61 17.51
CA GLU A 96 8.65 12.27 16.57
C GLU A 96 9.35 12.42 15.23
N PRO A 97 8.63 12.53 14.09
CA PRO A 97 9.26 12.74 12.79
C PRO A 97 10.17 13.97 12.79
N PRO A 98 11.27 13.96 12.01
CA PRO A 98 12.12 15.13 11.86
C PRO A 98 11.35 16.35 11.32
N ASP A 99 11.86 17.54 11.63
CA ASP A 99 11.24 18.80 11.21
C ASP A 99 11.27 18.97 9.68
N ASP A 100 12.37 18.55 9.05
CA ASP A 100 12.44 18.40 7.62
C ASP A 100 11.66 17.16 7.19
N ARG A 101 10.60 17.38 6.41
CA ARG A 101 9.73 16.32 5.88
C ARG A 101 9.86 16.27 4.37
N PRO A 102 10.99 15.78 3.84
CA PRO A 102 11.21 15.72 2.41
C PRO A 102 10.13 14.89 1.72
N ARG A 103 9.86 15.21 0.46
CA ARG A 103 8.90 14.53 -0.41
C ARG A 103 9.53 14.30 -1.77
N GLY A 104 8.99 13.35 -2.50
CA GLY A 104 9.43 13.02 -3.84
C GLY A 104 9.49 11.52 -4.10
N PRO A 105 9.70 11.14 -5.37
CA PRO A 105 9.78 9.73 -5.77
C PRO A 105 10.93 8.97 -5.09
N ASP A 106 12.04 9.66 -4.79
CA ASP A 106 13.26 9.07 -4.22
C ASP A 106 13.32 9.16 -2.69
N VAL A 107 12.30 9.76 -2.06
CA VAL A 107 12.24 9.92 -0.60
C VAL A 107 11.42 8.77 -0.01
N VAL A 108 12.10 7.65 0.21
CA VAL A 108 11.52 6.45 0.83
C VAL A 108 11.95 6.35 2.29
N GLY A 109 11.00 6.01 3.15
CA GLY A 109 11.21 5.80 4.58
C GLY A 109 9.99 5.16 5.22
N GLU A 110 10.04 4.93 6.53
CA GLU A 110 8.90 4.41 7.27
C GLU A 110 7.77 5.44 7.32
N LEU A 111 6.55 5.00 7.05
CA LEU A 111 5.36 5.82 7.22
C LEU A 111 5.00 5.95 8.70
N TRP A 112 5.06 7.17 9.23
CA TRP A 112 4.56 7.50 10.56
C TRP A 112 3.28 8.30 10.45
N VAL A 113 2.32 8.00 11.33
CA VAL A 113 0.95 8.52 11.20
C VAL A 113 0.42 8.98 12.54
N ARG A 114 -0.28 10.13 12.57
CA ARG A 114 -0.88 10.67 13.79
C ARG A 114 -2.24 11.24 13.47
N GLY A 115 -3.26 10.88 14.25
CA GLY A 115 -4.61 11.37 14.02
C GLY A 115 -5.61 10.79 15.01
N PRO A 116 -6.86 11.26 14.99
CA PRO A 116 -7.92 10.78 15.89
C PRO A 116 -8.36 9.34 15.57
N ASN A 117 -7.96 8.81 14.40
CA ASN A 117 -8.20 7.44 13.98
C ASN A 117 -7.18 6.45 14.56
N VAL A 118 -6.05 6.92 15.11
CA VAL A 118 -5.02 6.06 15.69
C VAL A 118 -5.49 5.52 17.04
N VAL A 119 -5.37 4.21 17.24
CA VAL A 119 -5.74 3.56 18.50
C VAL A 119 -4.83 4.02 19.65
N ARG A 120 -5.29 3.84 20.90
CA ARG A 120 -4.50 4.21 22.08
C ARG A 120 -3.27 3.32 22.32
N GLY A 121 -3.24 2.13 21.72
CA GLY A 121 -2.24 1.12 21.97
C GLY A 121 -2.82 -0.28 22.05
N TYR A 122 -1.96 -1.24 22.37
CA TYR A 122 -2.29 -2.65 22.44
C TYR A 122 -2.79 -3.03 23.83
N TRP A 123 -3.87 -3.83 23.88
CA TRP A 123 -4.44 -4.30 25.13
C TRP A 123 -3.47 -5.21 25.91
N GLY A 124 -3.13 -4.82 27.14
CA GLY A 124 -2.24 -5.61 28.01
C GLY A 124 -0.78 -5.69 27.54
N ARG A 125 -0.36 -4.89 26.55
CA ARG A 125 1.01 -4.89 26.00
C ARG A 125 1.61 -3.47 26.02
N PRO A 126 1.93 -2.94 27.22
CA PRO A 126 2.43 -1.57 27.36
C PRO A 126 3.80 -1.37 26.69
N ASP A 127 4.68 -2.37 26.74
CA ASP A 127 6.03 -2.27 26.16
C ASP A 127 5.97 -2.12 24.63
N GLU A 128 5.18 -2.96 23.96
CA GLU A 128 4.98 -2.85 22.51
C GLU A 128 4.20 -1.62 22.10
N THR A 129 3.30 -1.14 22.97
CA THR A 129 2.62 0.14 22.76
C THR A 129 3.66 1.27 22.79
N ALA A 130 4.59 1.25 23.74
CA ALA A 130 5.62 2.29 23.85
C ALA A 130 6.62 2.27 22.68
N THR A 131 6.87 1.10 22.08
CA THR A 131 7.74 1.01 20.88
C THR A 131 7.01 1.37 19.60
N THR A 132 5.71 1.08 19.49
CA THR A 132 4.94 1.29 18.24
C THR A 132 4.30 2.67 18.18
N PHE A 133 4.05 3.30 19.34
CA PHE A 133 3.42 4.60 19.44
C PHE A 133 4.32 5.56 20.23
N THR A 134 4.86 6.58 19.56
CA THR A 134 5.69 7.60 20.20
C THR A 134 5.06 8.98 20.01
N ARG A 135 4.79 9.69 21.12
CA ARG A 135 4.23 11.06 21.07
C ARG A 135 2.95 11.18 20.21
N GLY A 136 2.14 10.12 20.17
CA GLY A 136 0.91 10.04 19.39
C GLY A 136 1.11 9.65 17.91
N TRP A 137 2.34 9.48 17.46
CA TRP A 137 2.66 8.89 16.16
C TRP A 137 2.66 7.37 16.25
N LEU A 138 1.92 6.72 15.37
CA LEU A 138 2.01 5.29 15.09
C LEU A 138 3.10 5.06 14.05
N HIS A 139 4.02 4.15 14.36
CA HIS A 139 5.03 3.60 13.47
C HIS A 139 4.41 2.43 12.73
N THR A 140 4.15 2.59 11.42
CA THR A 140 3.38 1.58 10.68
C THR A 140 4.20 0.35 10.34
N GLY A 141 5.53 0.45 10.30
CA GLY A 141 6.43 -0.57 9.74
C GLY A 141 6.36 -0.70 8.22
N ASP A 142 5.57 0.13 7.54
CA ASP A 142 5.44 0.15 6.09
C ASP A 142 6.37 1.21 5.50
N LEU A 143 7.14 0.84 4.47
CA LEU A 143 7.94 1.77 3.70
C LEU A 143 7.06 2.48 2.70
N ALA A 144 7.14 3.80 2.69
CA ALA A 144 6.32 4.64 1.86
C ALA A 144 7.09 5.85 1.34
N ARG A 145 6.45 6.54 0.40
CA ARG A 145 6.83 7.88 -0.06
C ARG A 145 5.59 8.74 -0.25
N LEU A 146 5.80 10.06 -0.18
CA LEU A 146 4.82 11.06 -0.58
C LEU A 146 5.33 11.77 -1.82
N ASP A 147 4.47 11.96 -2.82
CA ASP A 147 4.79 12.88 -3.91
C ASP A 147 4.57 14.35 -3.50
N ASP A 148 4.91 15.25 -4.42
CA ASP A 148 4.82 16.70 -4.21
C ASP A 148 3.39 17.18 -4.00
N GLU A 149 2.39 16.43 -4.49
CA GLU A 149 0.97 16.70 -4.31
C GLU A 149 0.43 16.09 -2.99
N GLY A 150 1.24 15.30 -2.28
CA GLY A 150 0.89 14.67 -1.01
C GLY A 150 0.14 13.34 -1.15
N TYR A 151 0.20 12.71 -2.31
CA TYR A 151 -0.31 11.35 -2.48
C TYR A 151 0.65 10.34 -1.87
N LEU A 152 0.08 9.39 -1.13
CA LEU A 152 0.81 8.30 -0.48
C LEU A 152 1.02 7.14 -1.44
N TYR A 153 2.22 6.58 -1.42
CA TYR A 153 2.58 5.35 -2.13
C TYR A 153 3.27 4.42 -1.14
N ILE A 154 2.72 3.23 -0.96
CA ILE A 154 3.38 2.16 -0.19
C ILE A 154 4.33 1.45 -1.13
N VAL A 155 5.59 1.37 -0.72
CA VAL A 155 6.69 0.78 -1.48
C VAL A 155 6.87 -0.68 -1.09
N ASP A 156 6.83 -1.00 0.20
CA ASP A 156 6.87 -2.38 0.70
C ASP A 156 6.59 -2.39 2.21
N ARG A 157 6.56 -3.57 2.84
CA ARG A 157 6.77 -3.66 4.28
C ARG A 157 8.27 -3.61 4.58
N ALA A 158 8.67 -2.88 5.61
CA ALA A 158 10.09 -2.78 5.97
C ALA A 158 10.75 -4.14 6.25
N LYS A 159 9.96 -5.14 6.69
CA LYS A 159 10.43 -6.51 6.95
C LYS A 159 10.42 -7.43 5.73
N ASP A 160 9.74 -7.04 4.65
CA ASP A 160 9.56 -7.86 3.45
C ASP A 160 10.46 -7.37 2.29
N VAL A 161 11.26 -6.32 2.51
CA VAL A 161 12.30 -5.87 1.58
C VAL A 161 13.35 -6.96 1.41
N ILE A 162 13.58 -7.38 0.17
CA ILE A 162 14.59 -8.38 -0.17
C ILE A 162 15.93 -7.67 -0.30
N ILE A 163 16.89 -7.98 0.57
CA ILE A 163 18.22 -7.37 0.56
C ILE A 163 19.17 -8.26 -0.24
N ARG A 164 19.47 -7.83 -1.47
CA ARG A 164 20.32 -8.58 -2.39
C ARG A 164 21.58 -7.79 -2.74
N GLY A 165 22.72 -8.23 -2.23
CA GLY A 165 24.03 -7.64 -2.55
C GLY A 165 24.19 -6.20 -2.06
N GLY A 166 23.44 -5.80 -1.03
CA GLY A 166 23.42 -4.43 -0.51
C GLY A 166 22.37 -3.52 -1.15
N GLU A 167 21.59 -4.02 -2.11
CA GLU A 167 20.49 -3.31 -2.74
C GLU A 167 19.13 -3.77 -2.18
N ASN A 168 18.21 -2.83 -2.03
CA ASN A 168 16.84 -3.10 -1.60
C ASN A 168 15.98 -3.43 -2.83
N VAL A 169 15.49 -4.67 -2.88
CA VAL A 169 14.54 -5.12 -3.89
C VAL A 169 13.15 -5.19 -3.27
N TYR A 170 12.26 -4.32 -3.75
CA TYR A 170 10.89 -4.24 -3.26
C TYR A 170 9.99 -5.23 -3.98
N SER A 171 9.32 -6.10 -3.22
CA SER A 171 8.53 -7.21 -3.74
C SER A 171 7.40 -6.73 -4.64
N VAL A 172 6.73 -5.63 -4.26
CA VAL A 172 5.61 -5.06 -5.03
C VAL A 172 6.01 -4.61 -6.44
N VAL A 173 7.26 -4.15 -6.63
CA VAL A 173 7.75 -3.69 -7.93
C VAL A 173 7.94 -4.88 -8.87
N VAL A 174 8.46 -5.98 -8.34
CA VAL A 174 8.64 -7.23 -9.09
C VAL A 174 7.28 -7.87 -9.40
N GLU A 175 6.37 -7.92 -8.42
CA GLU A 175 5.01 -8.42 -8.60
C GLU A 175 4.25 -7.61 -9.67
N ALA A 176 4.30 -6.27 -9.61
CA ALA A 176 3.67 -5.42 -10.60
C ALA A 176 4.17 -5.69 -12.03
N ALA A 177 5.48 -5.92 -12.20
CA ALA A 177 6.05 -6.29 -13.49
C ALA A 177 5.60 -7.68 -13.97
N LEU A 178 5.49 -8.66 -13.06
CA LEU A 178 4.99 -10.00 -13.38
C LEU A 178 3.51 -9.97 -13.82
N PHE A 179 2.69 -9.14 -13.17
CA PHE A 179 1.27 -8.96 -13.51
C PHE A 179 1.03 -8.36 -14.90
N GLU A 180 2.04 -7.78 -15.55
CA GLU A 180 1.91 -7.33 -16.95
C GLU A 180 1.90 -8.51 -17.95
N HIS A 181 2.35 -9.71 -17.53
CA HIS A 181 2.38 -10.88 -18.39
C HIS A 181 0.98 -11.55 -18.45
N PRO A 182 0.43 -11.82 -19.66
CA PRO A 182 -0.95 -12.28 -19.82
C PRO A 182 -1.26 -13.65 -19.20
N ASP A 183 -0.23 -14.50 -19.03
CA ASP A 183 -0.37 -15.83 -18.43
C ASP A 183 -0.25 -15.84 -16.89
N VAL A 184 0.03 -14.69 -16.25
CA VAL A 184 0.15 -14.56 -14.79
C VAL A 184 -1.18 -14.13 -14.21
N ALA A 185 -1.85 -15.04 -13.49
CA ALA A 185 -3.13 -14.76 -12.84
C ALA A 185 -2.95 -14.11 -11.46
N ASP A 186 -1.96 -14.57 -10.70
CA ASP A 186 -1.57 -14.06 -9.39
C ASP A 186 -0.06 -14.32 -9.20
N CYS A 187 0.59 -13.59 -8.32
CA CYS A 187 1.95 -13.90 -7.93
C CYS A 187 2.29 -13.34 -6.54
N ALA A 188 3.31 -13.93 -5.92
CA ALA A 188 3.92 -13.42 -4.70
C ALA A 188 5.43 -13.48 -4.82
N VAL A 189 6.11 -12.40 -4.45
CA VAL A 189 7.57 -12.31 -4.48
C VAL A 189 8.12 -12.34 -3.06
N VAL A 190 9.13 -13.18 -2.84
CA VAL A 190 9.76 -13.35 -1.53
C VAL A 190 11.27 -13.49 -1.67
N GLY A 191 12.00 -13.12 -0.62
CA GLY A 191 13.43 -13.38 -0.48
C GLY A 191 13.69 -14.82 -0.07
N LEU A 192 14.61 -15.50 -0.75
CA LEU A 192 15.17 -16.78 -0.33
C LEU A 192 16.65 -16.61 0.05
N PRO A 193 17.18 -17.36 1.03
CA PRO A 193 18.58 -17.25 1.40
C PRO A 193 19.53 -17.56 0.24
N HIS A 194 20.49 -16.67 -0.01
CA HIS A 194 21.52 -16.82 -1.03
C HIS A 194 22.92 -16.67 -0.43
N SER A 195 23.79 -17.68 -0.64
CA SER A 195 25.07 -17.82 0.06
C SER A 195 26.04 -16.65 -0.09
N THR A 196 25.93 -15.88 -1.18
CA THR A 196 26.86 -14.78 -1.51
C THR A 196 26.21 -13.41 -1.40
N LEU A 197 24.89 -13.32 -1.58
CA LEU A 197 24.20 -12.04 -1.81
C LEU A 197 23.23 -11.69 -0.68
N GLY A 198 23.19 -12.48 0.40
CA GLY A 198 22.16 -12.39 1.43
C GLY A 198 20.91 -13.12 0.95
N GLU A 199 20.19 -12.52 0.00
CA GLU A 199 18.94 -13.05 -0.53
C GLU A 199 18.89 -13.13 -2.07
N GLU A 200 18.07 -14.04 -2.58
CA GLU A 200 17.63 -14.11 -3.97
C GLU A 200 16.13 -13.94 -4.10
N VAL A 201 15.72 -13.28 -5.18
CA VAL A 201 14.31 -13.01 -5.47
C VAL A 201 13.67 -14.30 -6.00
N ALA A 202 12.64 -14.79 -5.32
CA ALA A 202 11.82 -15.89 -5.78
C ALA A 202 10.39 -15.42 -6.02
N ALA A 203 9.78 -15.86 -7.11
CA ALA A 203 8.38 -15.62 -7.41
C ALA A 203 7.60 -16.94 -7.39
N VAL A 204 6.48 -16.95 -6.68
CA VAL A 204 5.45 -17.98 -6.80
C VAL A 204 4.37 -17.44 -7.74
N ILE A 205 4.04 -18.21 -8.78
CA ILE A 205 3.09 -17.87 -9.86
C ILE A 205 2.00 -18.93 -9.90
#